data_AF-A0A7S0JCX5-F1
#
_entry.id   AF-A0A7S0JCX5-F1
#
_cell.length_a   1.000
_cell.length_b   1.000
_cell.length_c   1.000
_cell.angle_alpha   90.00
_cell.angle_beta   90.00
_cell.angle_gamma   90.00
#
_symmetry.space_group_name_H-M   'P 1'
#
loop_
_entity.id
_entity.type
_entity.pdbx_description
1 polymer ?
#
loop_
_entity_poly.entity_id
_entity_poly.type
_entity_poly.pdbx_seq_one_letter_code
_entity_poly.pdbx_strand_id
1 'polypeptide(L)'
;WEPCMSRRCGAWSDRFSVSLSNRRLPFMFSATKPGFVVAATAVRDCLLCSWAQDGGTLDRKCEPVGRAGCVPGCVRTSNASPSHQPFGGHYRGFQPWGAGPYAPSQLKEMMEHHERTGGRRDFNCGQAPPSNCRYNELVLSAQCWTRHLPALVEAVYFPSHASAEDEQQARSVHRDFFQHFGLPAFRAPLLKLDLEERDAPFRLA
;
A
#
# COMPACT_ATOMS: atom_id res chain seq x y z
N TRP A 1 -3.16 -6.32 11.79
CA TRP A 1 -2.48 -5.49 12.82
C TRP A 1 -1.81 -6.49 13.72
N GLU A 2 -0.49 -6.55 13.66
CA GLU A 2 0.29 -7.36 14.57
C GLU A 2 1.27 -6.41 15.26
N PRO A 3 1.37 -6.43 16.59
CA PRO A 3 2.41 -5.70 17.28
C PRO A 3 3.76 -6.06 16.68
N CYS A 4 4.56 -5.05 16.34
CA CYS A 4 5.89 -5.27 15.79
C CYS A 4 6.84 -5.81 16.86
N MET A 5 6.83 -7.13 17.07
CA MET A 5 7.64 -7.80 18.10
C MET A 5 9.00 -8.30 17.61
N SER A 6 9.32 -8.13 16.31
CA SER A 6 10.54 -8.69 15.71
C SER A 6 11.42 -7.63 15.06
N ARG A 7 12.73 -7.91 14.93
CA ARG A 7 13.66 -7.07 14.15
C ARG A 7 13.22 -6.88 12.70
N ARG A 8 12.43 -7.83 12.17
CA ARG A 8 11.96 -7.83 10.79
C ARG A 8 11.06 -6.63 10.50
N CYS A 9 10.08 -6.32 11.35
CA CYS A 9 9.20 -5.17 11.13
C CYS A 9 9.90 -3.82 11.40
N GLY A 10 10.93 -3.80 12.25
CA GLY A 10 11.77 -2.60 12.46
C GLY A 10 12.48 -2.13 11.18
N ALA A 11 12.80 -3.03 10.25
CA ALA A 11 13.45 -2.69 8.98
C ALA A 11 12.57 -1.91 8.00
N TRP A 12 11.26 -1.83 8.26
CA TRP A 12 10.27 -1.12 7.44
C TRP A 12 9.29 -0.31 8.30
N SER A 13 9.65 -0.02 9.55
CA SER A 13 8.78 0.70 10.49
C SER A 13 8.58 2.18 10.13
N ASP A 14 9.22 2.66 9.05
CA ASP A 14 9.14 4.03 8.58
C ASP A 14 8.00 4.25 7.57
N ARG A 15 7.43 3.17 6.99
CA ARG A 15 6.40 3.27 5.96
C ARG A 15 5.43 2.09 5.92
N PHE A 16 4.26 2.36 5.33
CA PHE A 16 3.31 1.34 4.90
C PHE A 16 3.11 1.42 3.38
N SER A 17 2.92 0.28 2.75
CA SER A 17 2.54 0.19 1.33
C SER A 17 1.05 -0.14 1.23
N VAL A 18 0.33 0.59 0.39
CA VAL A 18 -1.10 0.37 0.10
C VAL A 18 -1.34 0.43 -1.41
N SER A 19 -2.42 -0.19 -1.87
CA SER A 19 -2.87 -0.10 -3.26
C SER A 19 -4.17 0.70 -3.35
N LEU A 20 -4.32 1.51 -4.39
CA LEU A 20 -5.59 2.13 -4.73
C LEU A 20 -6.31 1.25 -5.76
N SER A 21 -7.44 0.68 -5.36
CA SER A 21 -8.27 -0.18 -6.21
C SER A 21 -9.53 0.56 -6.65
N ASN A 22 -10.00 0.33 -7.88
CA ASN A 22 -11.25 0.91 -8.39
C ASN A 22 -11.98 -0.02 -9.37
N ARG A 23 -13.21 0.35 -9.76
CA ARG A 23 -14.05 -0.45 -10.68
C ARG A 23 -13.35 -0.83 -11.99
N ARG A 24 -12.50 0.05 -12.55
CA ARG A 24 -11.81 -0.19 -13.83
C ARG A 24 -10.57 -1.07 -13.65
N LEU A 25 -9.84 -0.89 -12.55
CA LEU A 25 -8.60 -1.58 -12.22
C LEU A 25 -8.69 -2.11 -10.78
N PRO A 26 -9.40 -3.22 -10.54
CA PRO A 26 -9.61 -3.77 -9.20
C PRO A 26 -8.39 -4.59 -8.75
N PHE A 27 -7.19 -4.03 -8.86
CA PHE A 27 -5.94 -4.72 -8.58
C PHE A 27 -5.34 -4.27 -7.24
N MET A 28 -4.82 -5.23 -6.50
CA MET A 28 -4.19 -5.02 -5.19
C MET A 28 -3.00 -5.97 -5.03
N PHE A 29 -2.10 -5.66 -4.10
CA PHE A 29 -0.92 -6.50 -3.84
C PHE A 29 -1.27 -7.93 -3.41
N SER A 30 -2.42 -8.19 -2.80
CA SER A 30 -2.84 -9.57 -2.52
C SER A 30 -4.34 -9.71 -2.55
N ALA A 31 -4.84 -10.50 -3.51
CA ALA A 31 -6.27 -10.84 -3.61
C ALA A 31 -6.67 -12.02 -2.69
N THR A 32 -5.75 -12.54 -1.89
CA THR A 32 -6.00 -13.71 -1.00
C THR A 32 -5.75 -13.42 0.47
N LYS A 33 -5.02 -12.34 0.79
CA LYS A 33 -4.68 -11.98 2.17
C LYS A 33 -5.59 -10.90 2.74
N PRO A 34 -5.88 -10.96 4.06
CA PRO A 34 -6.70 -9.96 4.74
C PRO A 34 -5.96 -8.63 4.86
N GLY A 35 -6.72 -7.56 5.11
CA GLY A 35 -6.15 -6.21 5.19
C GLY A 35 -7.10 -5.16 5.77
N PHE A 36 -6.75 -3.90 5.54
CA PHE A 36 -7.51 -2.73 6.00
C PHE A 36 -8.00 -1.89 4.82
N VAL A 37 -9.20 -1.33 4.95
CA VAL A 37 -9.62 -0.17 4.17
C VAL A 37 -9.13 1.08 4.92
N VAL A 38 -8.42 1.95 4.21
CA VAL A 38 -7.72 3.11 4.80
C VAL A 38 -8.42 4.39 4.35
N ALA A 39 -8.70 5.27 5.31
CA ALA A 39 -9.34 6.55 5.06
C ALA A 39 -8.58 7.41 4.05
N ALA A 40 -9.28 7.89 3.03
CA ALA A 40 -8.68 8.71 1.97
C ALA A 40 -8.02 10.00 2.49
N THR A 41 -8.53 10.57 3.58
CA THR A 41 -7.94 11.73 4.25
C THR A 41 -6.57 11.40 4.84
N ALA A 42 -6.44 10.25 5.51
CA ALA A 42 -5.16 9.77 6.03
C ALA A 42 -4.19 9.45 4.89
N VAL A 43 -4.65 8.87 3.77
CA VAL A 43 -3.81 8.66 2.58
C VAL A 43 -3.25 9.99 2.08
N ARG A 44 -4.09 11.01 1.91
CA ARG A 44 -3.66 12.34 1.44
C ARG A 44 -2.61 12.96 2.36
N ASP A 45 -2.83 12.88 3.67
CA ASP A 45 -1.97 13.54 4.65
C ASP A 45 -0.65 12.77 4.89
N CYS A 46 -0.65 11.45 4.67
CA CYS A 46 0.49 10.58 4.95
C CYS A 46 1.27 10.13 3.70
N LEU A 47 0.85 10.48 2.49
CA LEU A 47 1.49 10.05 1.24
C LEU A 47 2.93 10.57 1.13
N LEU A 48 3.88 9.66 1.00
CA LEU A 48 5.29 9.95 0.71
C LEU A 48 5.57 9.99 -0.78
N CYS A 49 5.04 9.01 -1.52
CA CYS A 49 5.09 8.93 -2.97
C CYS A 49 4.14 7.85 -3.49
N SER A 50 3.99 7.77 -4.82
CA SER A 50 3.24 6.72 -5.46
C SER A 50 3.92 6.17 -6.71
N TRP A 51 3.47 4.98 -7.14
CA TRP A 51 3.99 4.22 -8.25
C TRP A 51 2.82 3.67 -9.07
N ALA A 52 2.91 3.80 -10.40
CA ALA A 52 1.89 3.27 -11.31
C ALA A 52 1.89 1.73 -11.41
N GLN A 53 2.78 1.05 -10.69
CA GLN A 53 2.99 -0.39 -10.64
C GLN A 53 3.73 -0.73 -9.33
N ASP A 54 4.18 -1.97 -9.15
CA ASP A 54 5.07 -2.36 -8.04
C ASP A 54 6.34 -1.50 -8.07
N GLY A 55 6.58 -0.75 -6.99
CA GLY A 55 7.73 0.14 -6.84
C GLY A 55 8.95 -0.57 -6.24
N GLY A 56 8.81 -1.81 -5.77
CA GLY A 56 9.82 -2.49 -4.97
C GLY A 56 10.14 -1.72 -3.69
N THR A 57 9.11 -1.12 -3.06
CA THR A 57 9.33 -0.10 -2.03
C THR A 57 9.96 -0.65 -0.77
N LEU A 58 9.86 -1.97 -0.51
CA LEU A 58 10.55 -2.65 0.59
C LEU A 58 12.08 -2.55 0.51
N ASP A 59 12.65 -2.52 -0.70
CA ASP A 59 14.10 -2.45 -0.94
C ASP A 59 14.63 -1.01 -1.04
N ARG A 60 13.76 -0.02 -0.90
CA ARG A 60 14.08 1.41 -0.96
C ARG A 60 14.18 2.00 0.44
N LYS A 61 15.25 1.63 1.14
CA LYS A 61 15.51 2.06 2.52
C LYS A 61 16.29 3.37 2.56
N CYS A 62 15.99 4.20 3.55
CA CYS A 62 16.78 5.37 3.90
C CYS A 62 17.66 5.02 5.09
N GLU A 63 18.92 4.69 4.82
CA GLU A 63 19.90 4.39 5.85
C GLU A 63 20.95 5.52 5.94
N PRO A 64 21.17 6.09 7.14
CA PRO A 64 20.37 5.90 8.36
C PRO A 64 18.94 6.48 8.22
N VAL A 65 18.01 6.01 9.06
CA VAL A 65 16.63 6.54 9.12
C VAL A 65 16.69 8.06 9.33
N GLY A 66 15.89 8.81 8.55
CA GLY A 66 15.86 10.28 8.63
C GLY A 66 16.97 11.00 7.85
N ARG A 67 17.77 10.29 7.04
CA ARG A 67 18.78 10.91 6.17
C ARG A 67 18.18 11.97 5.23
N ALA A 68 18.79 13.15 5.22
CA ALA A 68 18.39 14.25 4.34
C ALA A 68 18.42 13.85 2.86
N GLY A 69 17.39 14.27 2.10
CA GLY A 69 17.26 13.97 0.68
C GLY A 69 16.79 12.54 0.35
N CYS A 70 16.50 11.72 1.37
CA CYS A 70 15.94 10.39 1.20
C CYS A 70 14.48 10.35 1.66
N VAL A 71 13.61 9.76 0.84
CA VAL A 71 12.21 9.51 1.19
C VAL A 71 11.99 7.98 1.17
N PRO A 72 11.67 7.37 2.33
CA PRO A 72 11.51 5.92 2.43
C PRO A 72 10.51 5.35 1.43
N GLY A 73 10.87 4.25 0.78
CA GLY A 73 10.02 3.63 -0.24
C GLY A 73 10.04 4.33 -1.60
N CYS A 74 10.64 5.51 -1.73
CA CYS A 74 10.58 6.31 -2.95
C CYS A 74 11.94 6.34 -3.67
N VAL A 75 12.95 6.94 -3.03
CA VAL A 75 14.26 7.21 -3.65
C VAL A 75 15.32 6.34 -2.99
N ARG A 76 16.14 5.65 -3.81
CA ARG A 76 17.29 4.87 -3.30
C ARG A 76 18.46 5.80 -2.96
N THR A 77 19.15 5.48 -1.87
CA THR A 77 20.34 6.20 -1.38
C THR A 77 21.49 6.29 -2.40
N SER A 78 21.65 5.29 -3.29
CA SER A 78 22.69 5.30 -4.32
C SER A 78 22.43 6.28 -5.48
N ASN A 79 21.18 6.72 -5.65
CA ASN A 79 20.75 7.55 -6.78
C ASN A 79 20.38 8.97 -6.34
N ALA A 80 20.45 9.26 -5.04
CA ALA A 80 20.29 10.59 -4.47
C ALA A 80 21.56 11.43 -4.73
N SER A 81 21.87 11.69 -6.00
CA SER A 81 22.75 12.80 -6.34
C SER A 81 21.97 14.11 -6.10
N PRO A 82 22.59 15.18 -5.58
CA PRO A 82 21.96 16.51 -5.47
C PRO A 82 21.39 17.03 -6.79
N SER A 83 21.87 16.50 -7.93
CA SER A 83 21.44 16.85 -9.28
C SER A 83 20.26 16.04 -9.82
N HIS A 84 19.83 14.96 -9.15
CA HIS A 84 18.70 14.14 -9.60
C HIS A 84 17.43 14.57 -8.86
N GLN A 85 16.44 15.03 -9.60
CA GLN A 85 15.12 15.30 -9.02
C GLN A 85 14.55 13.99 -8.47
N PRO A 86 14.22 13.91 -7.16
CA PRO A 86 13.80 12.66 -6.50
C PRO A 86 12.47 12.10 -7.05
N PHE A 87 11.71 12.97 -7.72
CA PHE A 87 10.42 12.70 -8.32
C PHE A 87 10.46 13.22 -9.75
N GLY A 88 9.85 12.49 -10.68
CA GLY A 88 9.87 12.96 -12.07
C GLY A 88 9.03 12.18 -13.06
N GLY A 89 8.41 11.05 -12.69
CA GLY A 89 7.55 10.24 -13.58
C GLY A 89 8.24 9.71 -14.86
N HIS A 90 9.42 10.19 -15.20
CA HIS A 90 10.18 9.94 -16.41
C HIS A 90 11.66 10.13 -16.08
N TYR A 91 12.23 9.23 -15.29
CA TYR A 91 13.69 9.10 -15.26
C TYR A 91 14.15 8.65 -16.65
N ARG A 92 14.65 9.59 -17.47
CA ARG A 92 15.41 9.27 -18.68
C ARG A 92 16.68 8.53 -18.23
N GLY A 93 16.63 7.20 -18.24
CA GLY A 93 17.75 6.34 -17.83
C GLY A 93 17.33 5.07 -17.10
N PHE A 94 16.13 5.00 -16.54
CA PHE A 94 15.56 3.72 -16.09
C PHE A 94 14.90 3.04 -17.29
N GLN A 95 15.66 2.14 -17.91
CA GLN A 95 15.26 1.15 -18.90
C GLN A 95 13.99 0.36 -18.47
N PRO A 96 13.36 -0.47 -19.36
CA PRO A 96 11.93 -0.55 -19.76
C PRO A 96 10.87 -0.91 -18.68
N TRP A 97 11.23 -0.80 -17.41
CA TRP A 97 10.53 -1.26 -16.21
C TRP A 97 9.76 -0.15 -15.48
N GLY A 98 9.31 0.88 -16.18
CA GLY A 98 8.33 1.85 -15.65
C GLY A 98 8.93 3.16 -15.11
N ALA A 99 8.05 4.14 -14.97
CA ALA A 99 8.32 5.46 -14.42
C ALA A 99 8.90 5.37 -13.00
N GLY A 100 9.77 6.32 -12.62
CA GLY A 100 10.18 6.50 -11.22
C GLY A 100 9.01 6.92 -10.32
N PRO A 101 9.25 7.13 -9.01
CA PRO A 101 8.18 7.50 -8.08
C PRO A 101 7.57 8.84 -8.48
N TYR A 102 6.28 8.97 -8.25
CA TYR A 102 5.51 10.19 -8.34
C TYR A 102 5.49 10.86 -6.97
N ALA A 103 5.68 12.18 -6.94
CA ALA A 103 5.52 12.96 -5.72
C ALA A 103 4.05 12.90 -5.24
N PRO A 104 3.76 13.22 -3.97
CA PRO A 104 2.39 13.26 -3.47
C PRO A 104 1.45 14.17 -4.28
N SER A 105 1.98 15.31 -4.77
CA SER A 105 1.25 16.23 -5.64
C SER A 105 0.97 15.69 -7.04
N GLN A 106 1.59 14.57 -7.43
CA GLN A 106 1.48 13.95 -8.74
C GLN A 106 0.64 12.66 -8.72
N LEU A 107 -0.19 12.47 -7.68
CA LEU A 107 -1.01 11.29 -7.52
C LEU A 107 -1.96 11.09 -8.71
N LYS A 108 -2.49 12.17 -9.28
CA LYS A 108 -3.39 12.11 -10.44
C LYS A 108 -2.65 11.57 -11.68
N GLU A 109 -1.46 12.07 -11.95
CA GLU A 109 -0.61 11.66 -13.06
C GLU A 109 -0.19 10.18 -12.93
N MET A 110 0.11 9.74 -11.70
CA MET A 110 0.35 8.33 -11.40
C MET A 110 -0.87 7.49 -11.78
N MET A 111 -2.06 7.89 -11.34
CA MET A 111 -3.31 7.18 -11.62
C MET A 111 -3.61 7.12 -13.13
N GLU A 112 -3.43 8.22 -13.85
CA GLU A 112 -3.58 8.26 -15.31
C GLU A 112 -2.55 7.37 -16.03
N HIS A 113 -1.33 7.23 -15.49
CA HIS A 113 -0.34 6.30 -16.02
C HIS A 113 -0.75 4.84 -15.75
N HIS A 114 -1.20 4.52 -14.53
CA HIS A 114 -1.71 3.20 -14.18
C HIS A 114 -2.88 2.79 -15.08
N GLU A 115 -3.79 3.73 -15.36
CA GLU A 115 -4.91 3.53 -16.28
C GLU A 115 -4.49 3.29 -17.72
N ARG A 116 -3.63 4.15 -18.28
CA ARG A 116 -3.15 4.00 -19.66
C ARG A 116 -2.42 2.69 -19.91
N THR A 117 -1.76 2.15 -18.90
CA THR A 117 -1.03 0.87 -19.00
C THR A 117 -1.90 -0.34 -18.65
N GLY A 118 -3.15 -0.11 -18.24
CA GLY A 118 -4.09 -1.15 -17.83
C GLY A 118 -3.61 -1.92 -16.60
N GLY A 119 -2.83 -1.29 -15.72
CA GLY A 119 -2.07 -1.99 -14.69
C GLY A 119 -1.19 -3.05 -15.33
N ARG A 120 -0.18 -2.63 -16.09
CA ARG A 120 0.71 -3.54 -16.83
C ARG A 120 1.24 -4.62 -15.89
N ARG A 121 1.26 -5.87 -16.35
CA ARG A 121 1.79 -7.00 -15.57
C ARG A 121 3.26 -6.76 -15.25
N ASP A 122 3.56 -6.72 -13.97
CA ASP A 122 4.92 -6.88 -13.48
C ASP A 122 5.19 -8.36 -13.24
N PHE A 123 6.16 -8.91 -13.97
CA PHE A 123 6.58 -10.31 -13.85
C PHE A 123 7.57 -10.52 -12.69
N ASN A 124 8.06 -9.44 -12.06
CA ASN A 124 9.08 -9.45 -11.00
C ASN A 124 8.57 -8.87 -9.69
N CYS A 125 7.26 -8.75 -9.51
CA CYS A 125 6.67 -8.33 -8.26
C CYS A 125 6.84 -9.39 -7.16
N GLY A 126 6.69 -8.99 -5.89
CA GLY A 126 6.83 -9.87 -4.73
C GLY A 126 5.76 -10.97 -4.56
N GLN A 127 4.88 -11.20 -5.54
CA GLN A 127 3.87 -12.26 -5.51
C GLN A 127 4.41 -13.58 -6.11
N ALA A 128 4.00 -14.71 -5.53
CA ALA A 128 4.37 -16.03 -6.04
C ALA A 128 3.74 -16.31 -7.43
N PRO A 129 4.44 -17.02 -8.34
CA PRO A 129 3.90 -17.42 -9.63
C PRO A 129 2.62 -18.30 -9.53
N PRO A 130 1.67 -18.20 -10.49
CA PRO A 130 1.62 -17.26 -11.59
C PRO A 130 1.16 -15.87 -11.10
N SER A 131 2.09 -14.92 -11.01
CA SER A 131 1.81 -13.58 -10.50
C SER A 131 1.28 -12.69 -11.64
N ASN A 132 0.18 -12.02 -11.36
CA ASN A 132 -0.45 -11.06 -12.25
C ASN A 132 -0.46 -9.69 -11.59
N CYS A 133 0.73 -9.22 -11.19
CA CYS A 133 0.88 -7.96 -10.48
C CYS A 133 0.54 -6.80 -11.38
N ARG A 134 -0.68 -6.32 -11.19
CA ARG A 134 -1.27 -5.23 -11.95
C ARG A 134 -1.68 -4.08 -11.03
N TYR A 135 -1.22 -4.11 -9.79
CA TYR A 135 -1.56 -3.15 -8.74
C TYR A 135 -0.65 -1.93 -8.82
N ASN A 136 -1.14 -0.78 -8.39
CA ASN A 136 -0.31 0.41 -8.11
C ASN A 136 0.13 0.40 -6.65
N GLU A 137 1.15 1.20 -6.33
CA GLU A 137 1.69 1.26 -4.98
C GLU A 137 1.75 2.69 -4.46
N LEU A 138 1.12 2.94 -3.32
CA LEU A 138 1.21 4.18 -2.56
C LEU A 138 2.02 3.91 -1.30
N VAL A 139 3.00 4.76 -1.04
CA VAL A 139 3.84 4.67 0.14
C VAL A 139 3.40 5.71 1.15
N LEU A 140 2.98 5.28 2.34
CA LEU A 140 2.52 6.14 3.41
C LEU A 140 3.55 6.19 4.55
N SER A 141 3.73 7.36 5.16
CA SER A 141 4.56 7.53 6.35
C SER A 141 3.97 6.75 7.53
N ALA A 142 4.76 5.87 8.15
CA ALA A 142 4.31 5.14 9.33
C ALA A 142 4.09 6.05 10.54
N GLN A 143 4.93 7.08 10.71
CA GLN A 143 4.73 8.08 11.76
C GLN A 143 3.38 8.81 11.59
N CYS A 144 3.06 9.22 10.36
CA CYS A 144 1.77 9.83 10.07
C CYS A 144 0.62 8.83 10.30
N TRP A 145 0.75 7.61 9.76
CA TRP A 145 -0.23 6.53 9.95
C TRP A 145 -0.59 6.33 11.42
N THR A 146 0.41 6.23 12.31
CA THR A 146 0.20 6.05 13.75
C THR A 146 -0.57 7.21 14.38
N ARG A 147 -0.35 8.46 13.95
CA ARG A 147 -1.09 9.63 14.45
C ARG A 147 -2.56 9.65 14.05
N HIS A 148 -2.90 9.02 12.92
CA HIS A 148 -4.29 8.93 12.46
C HIS A 148 -5.02 7.70 13.02
N LEU A 149 -4.33 6.78 13.72
CA LEU A 149 -5.01 5.67 14.39
C LEU A 149 -5.81 6.18 15.60
N PRO A 150 -6.99 5.59 15.88
CA PRO A 150 -7.61 4.47 15.14
C PRO A 150 -8.41 4.90 13.91
N ALA A 151 -8.71 6.20 13.74
CA ALA A 151 -9.61 6.72 12.71
C ALA A 151 -9.17 6.46 11.25
N LEU A 152 -7.89 6.14 11.03
CA LEU A 152 -7.34 5.75 9.75
C LEU A 152 -7.99 4.47 9.18
N VAL A 153 -8.35 3.52 10.04
CA VAL A 153 -8.92 2.23 9.62
C VAL A 153 -10.43 2.38 9.49
N GLU A 154 -10.94 2.33 8.25
CA GLU A 154 -12.38 2.40 7.97
C GLU A 154 -13.05 1.02 8.00
N ALA A 155 -12.30 -0.04 7.72
CA ALA A 155 -12.76 -1.42 7.82
C ALA A 155 -11.58 -2.39 7.90
N VAL A 156 -11.86 -3.59 8.41
CA VAL A 156 -10.99 -4.77 8.24
C VAL A 156 -11.65 -5.65 7.18
N TYR A 157 -10.88 -6.22 6.27
CA TYR A 157 -11.44 -7.11 5.25
C TYR A 157 -10.67 -8.42 5.14
N PHE A 158 -11.35 -9.45 4.61
CA PHE A 158 -10.73 -10.63 4.03
C PHE A 158 -11.31 -10.91 2.63
N PRO A 159 -10.51 -11.41 1.67
CA PRO A 159 -11.01 -11.72 0.34
C PRO A 159 -12.00 -12.88 0.29
N SER A 160 -12.84 -12.93 -0.74
CA SER A 160 -13.89 -13.95 -0.94
C SER A 160 -13.33 -15.36 -1.07
N HIS A 161 -12.10 -15.47 -1.59
CA HIS A 161 -11.33 -16.70 -1.76
C HIS A 161 -10.24 -16.88 -0.68
N ALA A 162 -10.33 -16.14 0.44
CA ALA A 162 -9.42 -16.33 1.56
C ALA A 162 -9.51 -17.77 2.10
N SER A 163 -8.39 -18.28 2.61
CA SER A 163 -8.40 -19.53 3.37
C SER A 163 -9.15 -19.35 4.70
N ALA A 164 -9.59 -20.45 5.32
CA ALA A 164 -10.20 -20.40 6.65
C ALA A 164 -9.26 -19.79 7.70
N GLU A 165 -7.94 -19.99 7.55
CA GLU A 165 -6.91 -19.39 8.40
C GLU A 165 -6.85 -17.87 8.21
N ASP A 166 -6.85 -17.40 6.95
CA ASP A 166 -6.82 -15.98 6.62
C ASP A 166 -8.10 -15.24 7.08
N GLU A 167 -9.27 -15.89 6.95
CA GLU A 167 -10.53 -15.36 7.51
C GLU A 167 -10.46 -15.27 9.04
N GLN A 168 -10.00 -16.33 9.70
CA GLN A 168 -9.86 -16.35 11.15
C GLN A 168 -8.86 -15.29 11.62
N GLN A 169 -7.77 -15.07 10.89
CA GLN A 169 -6.81 -14.00 11.15
C GLN A 169 -7.47 -12.62 11.06
N ALA A 170 -8.27 -12.36 10.03
CA ALA A 170 -9.00 -11.10 9.89
C ALA A 170 -9.98 -10.85 11.05
N ARG A 171 -10.73 -11.89 11.45
CA ARG A 171 -11.63 -11.84 12.62
C ARG A 171 -10.87 -11.55 13.92
N SER A 172 -9.70 -12.18 14.11
CA SER A 172 -8.84 -11.90 15.27
C SER A 172 -8.34 -10.46 15.26
N VAL A 173 -7.78 -10.00 14.15
CA VAL A 173 -7.26 -8.64 13.98
C VAL A 173 -8.35 -7.59 14.21
N HIS A 174 -9.56 -7.84 13.71
CA HIS A 174 -10.73 -6.97 13.93
C HIS A 174 -11.02 -6.85 15.42
N ARG A 175 -11.24 -7.96 16.12
CA ARG A 175 -11.49 -7.98 17.58
C ARG A 175 -10.36 -7.29 18.36
N ASP A 176 -9.11 -7.64 18.08
CA ASP A 176 -7.95 -7.16 18.82
C ASP A 176 -7.76 -5.64 18.62
N PHE A 177 -8.07 -5.12 17.42
CA PHE A 177 -8.06 -3.69 17.13
C PHE A 177 -9.06 -2.91 18.00
N PHE A 178 -10.31 -3.39 18.12
CA PHE A 178 -11.31 -2.74 18.97
C PHE A 178 -10.97 -2.82 20.44
N GLN A 179 -10.48 -3.98 20.88
CA GLN A 179 -10.04 -4.16 22.27
C GLN A 179 -8.88 -3.22 22.61
N HIS A 180 -7.92 -3.05 21.71
CA HIS A 180 -6.76 -2.17 21.92
C HIS A 180 -7.15 -0.69 22.01
N PHE A 181 -8.06 -0.21 21.15
CA PHE A 181 -8.45 1.20 21.08
C PHE A 181 -9.70 1.55 21.90
N GLY A 182 -10.33 0.60 22.57
CA GLY A 182 -11.56 0.82 23.35
C GLY A 182 -12.73 1.32 22.48
N LEU A 183 -12.80 0.87 21.21
CA LEU A 183 -13.79 1.31 20.24
C LEU A 183 -14.95 0.31 20.11
N PRO A 184 -16.17 0.76 19.75
CA PRO A 184 -17.24 -0.15 19.38
C PRO A 184 -17.04 -0.70 17.96
N ALA A 185 -17.39 -1.99 17.76
CA ALA A 185 -17.14 -2.74 16.53
C ALA A 185 -17.72 -2.12 15.25
N PHE A 186 -18.79 -1.31 15.36
CA PHE A 186 -19.42 -0.65 14.21
C PHE A 186 -18.56 0.46 13.59
N ARG A 187 -17.50 0.91 14.28
CA ARG A 187 -16.64 2.00 13.77
C ARG A 187 -15.74 1.58 12.61
N ALA A 188 -15.43 0.29 12.51
CA ALA A 188 -14.73 -0.30 11.38
C ALA A 188 -15.28 -1.72 11.14
N PRO A 189 -16.27 -1.91 10.25
CA PRO A 189 -16.87 -3.22 10.04
C PRO A 189 -15.85 -4.26 9.54
N LEU A 190 -16.15 -5.53 9.79
CA LEU A 190 -15.49 -6.64 9.12
C LEU A 190 -16.20 -6.89 7.78
N LEU A 191 -15.44 -6.89 6.69
CA LEU A 191 -15.96 -7.00 5.34
C LEU A 191 -15.40 -8.24 4.63
N LYS A 192 -16.24 -8.87 3.82
CA LYS A 192 -15.83 -9.82 2.79
C LYS A 192 -15.63 -9.05 1.48
N LEU A 193 -14.42 -9.11 0.92
CA LEU A 193 -14.05 -8.45 -0.33
C LEU A 193 -14.16 -9.42 -1.51
N ASP A 194 -14.95 -9.08 -2.52
CA ASP A 194 -15.07 -9.80 -3.78
C ASP A 194 -14.70 -8.87 -4.95
N LEU A 195 -13.55 -9.12 -5.58
CA LEU A 195 -13.05 -8.30 -6.69
C LEU A 195 -13.74 -8.60 -8.03
N GLU A 196 -14.53 -9.67 -8.11
CA GLU A 196 -15.35 -9.98 -9.28
C GLU A 196 -16.63 -9.12 -9.29
N GLU A 197 -17.16 -8.79 -8.10
CA GLU A 197 -18.33 -7.95 -7.87
C GLU A 197 -17.98 -6.44 -7.92
N ARG A 198 -17.54 -5.96 -9.09
CA ARG A 198 -16.92 -4.63 -9.24
C ARG A 198 -17.76 -3.42 -8.83
N ASP A 199 -19.07 -3.58 -8.77
CA ASP A 199 -20.02 -2.51 -8.36
C ASP A 199 -20.22 -2.41 -6.85
N ALA A 200 -20.10 -3.54 -6.17
CA ALA A 200 -20.30 -3.64 -4.73
C ALA A 200 -19.34 -4.70 -4.17
N PRO A 201 -18.02 -4.42 -4.19
CA PRO A 201 -17.02 -5.44 -3.88
C PRO A 201 -16.98 -5.80 -2.39
N PHE A 202 -17.65 -5.04 -1.52
CA PHE A 202 -17.68 -5.32 -0.09
C PHE A 202 -19.06 -5.74 0.38
N ARG A 203 -19.10 -6.79 1.22
CA ARG A 203 -20.29 -7.23 1.98
C ARG A 203 -19.92 -7.36 3.46
N LEU A 204 -20.88 -7.14 4.36
CA LEU A 204 -20.69 -7.42 5.79
C LEU A 204 -20.45 -8.92 6.01
N ALA A 205 -19.53 -9.27 6.91
CA ALA A 205 -19.05 -10.64 7.17
C ALA A 205 -19.32 -11.14 8.61
#